data_AF-A0A1B7LXU0-F1
#
_entry.id   AF-A0A1B7LXU0-F1
#
_cell.length_a   1.000
_cell.length_b   1.000
_cell.length_c   1.000
_cell.angle_alpha   90.00
_cell.angle_beta   90.00
_cell.angle_gamma   90.00
#
_symmetry.space_group_name_H-M   'P 1'
#
loop_
_entity.id
_entity.type
_entity.pdbx_description
1 polymer ?
#
loop_
_entity_poly.entity_id
_entity_poly.type
_entity_poly.pdbx_seq_one_letter_code
_entity_poly.pdbx_strand_id
1 'polypeptide(L)'
;MTLFFIMSDLVRDRKLHGWVKALWLVFIIFLPFLTALVYLIVRGGGMGERATKRADDTREVTTAYIRGVTGGAAADIAQAKQLLDDGASTAEEYAILKQKALQS
;
A
#
# COMPACT_ATOMS: atom_id res chain seq x y z
N MET A 1 29.90 -14.44 -13.82
CA MET A 1 30.83 -15.55 -14.17
C MET A 1 32.10 -15.56 -13.32
N THR A 2 32.62 -14.43 -12.83
CA THR A 2 33.84 -14.37 -12.01
C THR A 2 33.69 -14.89 -10.57
N LEU A 3 32.56 -14.63 -9.90
CA LEU A 3 32.28 -15.10 -8.53
C LEU A 3 32.31 -16.63 -8.36
N PHE A 4 31.83 -17.37 -9.37
CA PHE A 4 31.80 -18.82 -9.34
C PHE A 4 33.19 -19.44 -9.51
N PHE A 5 34.07 -18.78 -10.28
CA PHE A 5 35.48 -19.17 -10.43
C PHE A 5 36.25 -18.99 -9.13
N ILE A 6 36.06 -17.88 -8.41
CA ILE A 6 36.74 -17.63 -7.13
C ILE A 6 36.31 -18.64 -6.06
N MET A 7 35.02 -18.98 -5.98
CA MET A 7 34.55 -20.05 -5.09
C MET A 7 35.13 -21.42 -5.46
N SER A 8 35.18 -21.74 -6.76
CA SER A 8 35.68 -23.04 -7.24
C SER A 8 37.19 -23.20 -6.97
N ASP A 9 37.96 -22.11 -7.07
CA ASP A 9 39.39 -22.07 -6.76
C ASP A 9 39.64 -22.29 -5.26
N LEU A 10 38.88 -21.60 -4.39
CA LEU A 10 38.96 -21.75 -2.94
C LEU A 10 38.61 -23.18 -2.47
N VAL A 11 37.64 -23.82 -3.11
CA VAL A 11 37.26 -25.21 -2.80
C VAL A 11 38.31 -26.21 -3.31
N ARG A 12 38.92 -25.95 -4.48
CA ARG A 12 39.95 -26.81 -5.07
C ARG A 12 41.31 -26.73 -4.36
N ASP A 13 41.63 -25.65 -3.68
CA ASP A 13 42.90 -25.53 -2.98
C ASP A 13 42.96 -26.48 -1.77
N ARG A 14 43.63 -27.64 -1.94
CA ARG A 14 43.79 -28.66 -0.90
C ARG A 14 44.77 -28.25 0.20
N LYS A 15 45.47 -27.12 0.08
CA LYS A 15 46.39 -26.60 1.10
C LYS A 15 45.67 -25.79 2.19
N LEU A 16 44.48 -25.28 1.91
CA LEU A 16 43.67 -24.55 2.89
C LEU A 16 42.94 -25.51 3.82
N HIS A 17 43.17 -25.35 5.13
CA HIS A 17 42.49 -26.07 6.19
C HIS A 17 40.98 -26.02 5.98
N GLY A 18 40.28 -27.16 6.03
CA GLY A 18 38.83 -27.23 5.76
C GLY A 18 37.99 -26.27 6.63
N TRP A 19 38.48 -25.95 7.83
CA TRP A 19 37.93 -24.94 8.72
C TRP A 19 37.93 -23.51 8.14
N VAL A 20 38.99 -23.11 7.45
CA VAL A 20 39.06 -21.79 6.79
C VAL A 20 38.05 -21.71 5.65
N LYS A 21 37.83 -22.81 4.91
CA LYS A 21 36.80 -22.89 3.86
C LYS A 21 35.39 -22.80 4.44
N ALA A 22 35.13 -23.49 5.54
CA ALA A 22 33.84 -23.43 6.23
C ALA A 22 33.55 -22.00 6.73
N LEU A 23 34.54 -21.35 7.34
CA LEU A 23 34.43 -19.96 7.79
C LEU A 23 34.13 -19.02 6.61
N TRP A 24 34.85 -19.17 5.49
CA TRP A 24 34.61 -18.36 4.28
C TRP A 24 33.20 -18.54 3.71
N LEU A 25 32.70 -19.78 3.67
CA LEU A 25 31.34 -20.07 3.20
C LEU A 25 30.29 -19.40 4.10
N VAL A 26 30.49 -19.48 5.43
CA VAL A 26 29.64 -18.78 6.40
C VAL A 26 29.67 -17.27 6.13
N PHE A 27 30.84 -16.66 5.96
CA PHE A 27 30.90 -15.23 5.64
C PHE A 27 30.15 -14.89 4.35
N ILE A 28 30.32 -15.63 3.25
CA ILE A 28 29.60 -15.35 2.00
C ILE A 28 28.08 -15.45 2.16
N ILE A 29 27.60 -16.41 2.94
CA ILE A 29 26.17 -16.61 3.18
C ILE A 29 25.62 -15.52 4.10
N PHE A 30 26.32 -15.20 5.20
CA PHE A 30 25.79 -14.33 6.26
C PHE A 30 26.06 -12.84 6.03
N LEU A 31 27.16 -12.47 5.38
CA LEU A 31 27.50 -11.08 5.08
C LEU A 31 26.39 -10.31 4.32
N PRO A 32 25.69 -10.85 3.31
CA PRO A 32 24.58 -10.12 2.67
C PRO A 32 23.43 -9.84 3.64
N PHE A 33 23.12 -10.76 4.56
CA PHE A 33 22.09 -10.52 5.58
C PHE A 33 22.56 -9.51 6.62
N LEU A 34 23.82 -9.59 7.05
CA LEU A 34 24.40 -8.66 8.01
C LEU A 34 24.42 -7.24 7.44
N THR A 35 24.83 -7.07 6.19
CA THR A 35 24.84 -5.78 5.51
C THR A 35 23.42 -5.25 5.28
N ALA A 36 22.47 -6.10 4.91
CA ALA A 36 21.06 -5.72 4.81
C ALA A 36 20.49 -5.29 6.17
N LEU A 37 20.82 -6.00 7.26
CA LEU A 37 20.39 -5.65 8.62
C LEU A 37 20.98 -4.30 9.05
N VAL A 38 22.29 -4.10 8.87
CA VAL A 38 22.94 -2.81 9.15
C VAL A 38 22.30 -1.69 8.33
N TYR A 39 22.04 -1.93 7.04
CA TYR A 39 21.37 -0.96 6.18
C TYR A 39 19.96 -0.63 6.67
N LEU A 40 19.19 -1.63 7.12
CA LEU A 40 17.86 -1.42 7.70
C LEU A 40 17.94 -0.66 9.04
N ILE A 41 18.96 -0.87 9.85
CA ILE A 41 19.14 -0.11 11.09
C ILE A 41 19.49 1.36 10.77
N VAL A 42 20.41 1.59 9.83
CA VAL A 42 20.84 2.93 9.43
C VAL A 42 19.75 3.68 8.66
N ARG A 43 18.94 2.99 7.87
CA ARG A 43 18.00 3.61 6.91
C ARG A 43 16.51 3.31 7.19
N GLY A 44 16.21 2.50 8.19
CA GLY A 44 14.87 1.98 8.47
C GLY A 44 13.88 3.04 8.97
N GLY A 45 14.37 4.11 9.60
CA GLY A 45 13.52 5.19 10.09
C GLY A 45 12.68 5.86 9.00
N GLY A 46 13.19 5.95 7.77
CA GLY A 46 12.52 6.70 6.70
C GLY A 46 11.45 5.92 5.92
N MET A 47 11.23 4.63 6.15
CA MET A 47 10.22 3.86 5.41
C MET A 47 8.85 3.86 6.09
N GLY A 48 8.81 3.89 7.43
CA GLY A 48 7.56 3.99 8.18
C GLY A 48 6.82 5.30 7.95
N GLU A 49 7.52 6.43 8.02
CA GLU A 49 6.93 7.77 7.83
C GLU A 49 6.36 8.02 6.43
N ARG A 50 6.95 7.42 5.39
CA ARG A 50 6.45 7.57 4.01
C ARG A 50 5.27 6.66 3.70
N ALA A 51 5.13 5.55 4.43
CA ALA A 51 3.97 4.67 4.31
C ALA A 51 2.73 5.29 4.97
N THR A 52 2.89 5.92 6.13
CA THR A 52 1.79 6.64 6.80
C THR A 52 1.35 7.86 6.01
N LYS A 53 2.29 8.69 5.53
CA LYS A 53 1.96 9.90 4.77
C LYS A 53 1.20 9.60 3.46
N ARG A 54 1.54 8.51 2.77
CA ARG A 54 0.78 8.07 1.57
C ARG A 54 -0.58 7.48 1.91
N ALA A 55 -0.74 6.85 3.07
CA ALA A 55 -2.03 6.32 3.51
C ALA A 55 -3.00 7.47 3.86
N ASP A 56 -2.49 8.56 4.43
CA ASP A 56 -3.30 9.75 4.74
C ASP A 56 -3.71 10.51 3.46
N ASP A 57 -2.77 10.75 2.53
CA ASP A 57 -3.08 11.42 1.25
C ASP A 57 -4.12 10.64 0.43
N THR A 58 -4.09 9.30 0.46
CA THR A 58 -5.05 8.47 -0.28
C THR A 58 -6.46 8.51 0.35
N ARG A 59 -6.54 8.65 1.68
CA ARG A 59 -7.82 8.74 2.42
C ARG A 59 -8.51 10.08 2.20
N GLU A 60 -7.78 11.18 2.16
CA GLU A 60 -8.36 12.50 1.89
C GLU A 60 -8.96 12.59 0.48
N VAL A 61 -8.22 12.11 -0.54
CA VAL A 61 -8.71 12.14 -1.93
C VAL A 61 -9.94 11.26 -2.12
N THR A 62 -9.97 10.08 -1.50
CA THR A 62 -11.11 9.15 -1.62
C THR A 62 -12.33 9.67 -0.85
N THR A 63 -12.14 10.25 0.34
CA THR A 63 -13.25 10.79 1.15
C THR A 63 -13.86 12.03 0.51
N ALA A 64 -13.04 12.91 -0.09
CA ALA A 64 -13.53 14.09 -0.81
C ALA A 64 -14.30 13.72 -2.08
N TYR A 65 -13.84 12.72 -2.83
CA TYR A 65 -14.56 12.21 -4.01
C TYR A 65 -15.90 11.55 -3.63
N ILE A 66 -15.92 10.72 -2.59
CA ILE A 66 -17.17 10.08 -2.12
C ILE A 66 -18.15 11.13 -1.58
N ARG A 67 -17.70 12.10 -0.77
CA ARG A 67 -18.58 13.15 -0.24
C ARG A 67 -19.09 14.11 -1.33
N GLY A 68 -18.35 14.29 -2.43
CA GLY A 68 -18.76 15.10 -3.57
C GLY A 68 -19.72 14.39 -4.53
N VAL A 69 -19.70 13.06 -4.58
CA VAL A 69 -20.55 12.25 -5.49
C VAL A 69 -21.78 11.69 -4.78
N THR A 70 -21.71 11.43 -3.47
CA THR A 70 -22.86 11.01 -2.67
C THR A 70 -23.23 12.14 -1.72
N GLY A 71 -23.90 13.17 -2.24
CA GLY A 71 -24.65 14.05 -1.36
C GLY A 71 -25.66 13.17 -0.61
N GLY A 72 -25.54 13.06 0.71
CA GLY A 72 -26.37 12.14 1.50
C GLY A 72 -27.87 12.44 1.40
N ALA A 73 -28.69 11.79 2.23
CA ALA A 73 -30.15 11.87 2.21
C ALA A 73 -30.75 13.26 1.85
N ALA A 74 -30.20 14.35 2.37
CA ALA A 74 -30.65 15.71 2.09
C ALA A 74 -30.45 16.16 0.62
N ALA A 75 -29.35 15.77 -0.04
CA ALA A 75 -29.10 16.11 -1.43
C ALA A 75 -29.96 15.27 -2.38
N ASP A 76 -30.14 13.97 -2.10
CA ASP A 76 -31.04 13.10 -2.84
C ASP A 76 -32.49 13.61 -2.77
N ILE A 77 -32.93 14.07 -1.60
CA ILE A 77 -34.25 14.69 -1.42
C ILE A 77 -34.36 16.01 -2.19
N ALA A 78 -33.30 16.83 -2.20
CA ALA A 78 -33.29 18.08 -2.95
C ALA A 78 -33.38 17.86 -4.47
N GLN A 79 -32.66 16.86 -4.99
CA GLN A 79 -32.73 16.48 -6.40
C GLN A 79 -34.11 15.91 -6.76
N ALA A 80 -34.68 15.05 -5.90
CA ALA A 80 -36.03 14.52 -6.11
C ALA A 80 -37.09 15.64 -6.11
N LYS A 81 -36.92 16.67 -5.26
CA LYS A 81 -37.80 17.84 -5.25
C LYS A 81 -37.69 18.65 -6.54
N GLN A 82 -36.48 18.81 -7.07
CA GLN A 82 -36.27 19.50 -8.34
C GLN A 82 -36.99 18.81 -9.50
N LEU A 83 -36.95 17.47 -9.56
CA LEU A 83 -37.68 16.69 -10.57
C LEU A 83 -39.20 16.87 -10.48
N LEU A 84 -39.74 17.01 -9.27
CA LEU A 84 -41.17 17.30 -9.05
C LEU A 84 -41.52 18.74 -9.51
N ASP A 85 -40.68 19.71 -9.14
CA ASP A 85 -40.89 21.12 -9.48
C ASP A 85 -40.75 21.35 -11.01
N ASP A 86 -39.89 20.57 -11.68
CA ASP A 86 -39.71 20.56 -13.14
C ASP A 86 -40.83 19.78 -13.88
N GLY A 87 -41.73 19.11 -13.16
CA GLY A 87 -42.80 18.28 -13.72
C GLY A 87 -42.31 16.97 -14.34
N ALA A 88 -41.04 16.61 -14.15
CA ALA A 88 -40.44 15.35 -14.58
C ALA A 88 -40.78 14.17 -13.65
N SER A 89 -41.34 14.44 -12.48
CA SER A 89 -41.81 13.45 -11.50
C SER A 89 -43.13 13.86 -10.87
N THR A 90 -43.89 12.88 -10.41
CA THR A 90 -45.15 13.05 -9.68
C THR A 90 -44.94 13.15 -8.17
N ALA A 91 -45.93 13.68 -7.45
CA ALA A 91 -45.86 13.80 -5.99
C ALA A 91 -45.70 12.44 -5.28
N GLU A 92 -46.25 11.38 -5.86
CA GLU A 92 -46.15 10.02 -5.34
C GLU A 92 -44.73 9.45 -5.50
N GLU A 93 -44.12 9.65 -6.66
CA GLU A 93 -42.73 9.23 -6.94
C GLU A 93 -41.73 9.99 -6.06
N TYR A 94 -41.93 11.30 -5.85
CA TYR A 94 -41.12 12.08 -4.93
C TYR A 94 -41.18 11.53 -3.49
N ALA A 95 -42.38 11.16 -3.01
CA ALA A 95 -42.55 10.61 -1.67
C ALA A 95 -41.78 9.29 -1.47
N ILE A 96 -41.76 8.43 -2.49
CA ILE A 96 -41.01 7.16 -2.49
C ILE A 96 -39.49 7.44 -2.45
N LEU A 97 -39.00 8.35 -3.29
CA LEU A 97 -37.58 8.72 -3.32
C LEU A 97 -37.12 9.34 -1.99
N LYS A 98 -37.95 10.20 -1.39
CA LYS A 98 -37.69 10.80 -0.08
C LYS A 98 -37.61 9.75 1.02
N GLN A 99 -38.53 8.78 1.05
CA GLN A 99 -38.48 7.70 2.05
C GLN A 99 -37.23 6.84 1.86
N LYS A 100 -36.88 6.51 0.63
CA LYS A 100 -35.67 5.70 0.33
C LYS A 100 -34.40 6.42 0.79
N ALA A 101 -34.28 7.72 0.52
CA ALA A 101 -33.14 8.53 0.95
C ALA A 101 -33.04 8.67 2.49
N LEU A 102 -34.16 8.66 3.22
CA LEU A 102 -34.17 8.70 4.69
C LEU A 102 -33.86 7.35 5.34
N GLN A 103 -33.94 6.25 4.59
CA GLN A 103 -33.66 4.88 5.06
C GLN A 103 -32.24 4.40 4.77
N SER A 104 -31.47 5.13 3.94
CA SER A 104 -30.06 4.87 3.63
C SER A 104 -29.12 5.59 4.60
#